data_AF-A0A1E3GSH9-F1
#
_entry.id   AF-A0A1E3GSH9-F1
#
_cell.length_a   1.000
_cell.length_b   1.000
_cell.length_c   1.000
_cell.angle_alpha   90.00
_cell.angle_beta   90.00
_cell.angle_gamma   90.00
#
_symmetry.space_group_name_H-M   'P 1'
#
loop_
_entity.id
_entity.type
_entity.pdbx_description
1 polymer ?
#
loop_
_entity_poly.entity_id
_entity_poly.type
_entity_poly.pdbx_seq_one_letter_code
_entity_poly.pdbx_strand_id
1 'polypeptide(L)' 'MTNITLTEIAELLSTELRGNDAVMTGSKIDSRQIESGDLFVALSGVNSDGHEFIEQAYQAGACAAW' A
#
# COMPACT_ATOMS: atom_id res chain seq x y z
N MET A 1 -9.77 -12.80 -7.10
CA MET A 1 -9.34 -11.55 -6.44
C MET A 1 -10.17 -10.44 -7.02
N THR A 2 -10.75 -9.60 -6.17
CA THR A 2 -11.59 -8.47 -6.62
C THR A 2 -10.67 -7.27 -6.77
N ASN A 3 -10.55 -6.75 -7.99
CA ASN A 3 -9.87 -5.49 -8.25
C ASN A 3 -10.68 -4.38 -7.57
N ILE A 4 -10.02 -3.56 -6.76
CA ILE A 4 -10.61 -2.40 -6.08
C ILE A 4 -9.68 -1.20 -6.28
N THR A 5 -10.24 -0.02 -6.48
CA THR A 5 -9.47 1.22 -6.64
C THR A 5 -9.04 1.79 -5.30
N LEU A 6 -7.98 2.62 -5.29
CA LEU A 6 -7.56 3.32 -4.09
C LEU A 6 -8.62 4.33 -3.63
N THR A 7 -9.38 4.92 -4.56
CA THR A 7 -10.54 5.76 -4.24
C THR A 7 -11.59 4.98 -3.45
N GLU A 8 -11.99 3.81 -3.92
CA GLU A 8 -12.95 2.96 -3.20
C GLU A 8 -12.44 2.57 -1.81
N ILE A 9 -11.15 2.21 -1.69
CA ILE A 9 -10.54 1.93 -0.38
C ILE A 9 -10.61 3.15 0.54
N ALA A 10 -10.26 4.34 0.03
CA ALA A 10 -10.29 5.58 0.79
C ALA A 10 -11.70 5.88 1.31
N GLU A 11 -12.73 5.71 0.47
CA GLU A 11 -14.14 5.87 0.85
C GLU A 11 -14.55 4.85 1.93
N LEU A 12 -14.23 3.57 1.75
CA LEU A 12 -14.52 2.49 2.69
C LEU A 12 -13.90 2.73 4.08
N LEU A 13 -12.69 3.28 4.12
CA LEU A 13 -11.96 3.58 5.34
C LEU A 13 -12.26 4.98 5.91
N SER A 14 -13.07 5.79 5.20
CA SER A 14 -13.32 7.20 5.53
C SER A 14 -12.03 8.01 5.67
N THR A 15 -11.12 7.81 4.71
CA THR A 15 -9.82 8.47 4.60
C THR A 15 -9.71 9.26 3.29
N GLU A 16 -8.67 10.07 3.17
CA GLU A 16 -8.39 10.83 1.95
C GLU A 16 -7.34 10.10 1.10
N LEU A 17 -7.65 9.88 -0.18
CA LEU A 17 -6.65 9.46 -1.16
C LEU A 17 -5.71 10.64 -1.46
N ARG A 18 -4.41 10.42 -1.27
CA ARG A 18 -3.36 11.36 -1.64
C ARG A 18 -2.56 10.82 -2.82
N GLY A 19 -2.56 11.57 -3.92
CA GLY A 19 -1.87 11.17 -5.15
C GLY A 19 -2.84 10.67 -6.21
N ASN A 20 -2.34 9.82 -7.11
CA ASN A 20 -3.14 9.28 -8.21
C ASN A 20 -3.92 8.04 -7.76
N ASP A 21 -5.12 7.87 -8.32
CA ASP A 21 -5.87 6.63 -8.15
C ASP A 21 -5.21 5.48 -8.93
N ALA A 22 -5.35 4.27 -8.39
CA ALA A 22 -4.80 3.05 -8.97
C ALA A 22 -5.68 1.86 -8.61
N VAL A 23 -5.57 0.79 -9.39
CA VAL A 23 -6.22 -0.49 -9.08
C VAL A 23 -5.28 -1.30 -8.20
N MET A 24 -5.72 -1.62 -6.98
CA MET A 24 -5.03 -2.53 -6.07
C MET A 24 -5.35 -3.98 -6.46
N THR A 25 -4.31 -4.79 -6.63
CA THR A 25 -4.44 -6.24 -6.95
C THR A 25 -4.13 -7.13 -5.74
N GLY A 26 -3.52 -6.58 -4.70
CA GLY A 26 -3.21 -7.26 -3.45
C GLY A 26 -2.68 -6.29 -2.39
N SER A 27 -2.29 -6.81 -1.23
CA SER A 27 -1.66 -6.01 -0.17
C SER A 27 -0.58 -6.80 0.55
N LYS A 28 0.43 -6.09 1.06
CA LYS A 28 1.55 -6.65 1.84
C LYS A 28 1.93 -5.70 2.97
N ILE A 29 2.35 -6.26 4.10
CA ILE A 29 2.90 -5.52 5.24
C ILE A 29 4.44 -5.58 5.29
N ASP A 30 5.05 -6.40 4.43
CA ASP A 30 6.50 -6.58 4.34
C ASP A 30 6.96 -6.11 2.95
N SER A 31 7.77 -5.05 2.92
CA SER A 31 8.28 -4.44 1.67
C SER A 31 9.06 -5.44 0.80
N ARG A 32 9.61 -6.49 1.41
CA ARG A 32 10.37 -7.55 0.72
C ARG A 32 9.47 -8.54 -0.03
N GLN A 33 8.17 -8.49 0.19
CA GLN A 33 7.17 -9.38 -0.42
C GLN A 33 6.26 -8.67 -1.42
N ILE A 34 6.52 -7.39 -1.71
CA ILE A 34 5.72 -6.59 -2.63
C ILE A 34 5.79 -7.17 -4.05
N GLU A 35 4.63 -7.27 -4.68
CA GLU A 35 4.46 -7.52 -6.10
C GLU A 35 3.85 -6.29 -6.79
N SER A 36 3.99 -6.21 -8.11
CA SER A 36 3.42 -5.10 -8.89
C SER A 36 1.91 -4.98 -8.67
N GLY A 37 1.46 -3.81 -8.23
CA GLY A 37 0.04 -3.54 -7.97
C GLY A 37 -0.42 -3.79 -6.53
N ASP A 38 0.48 -4.25 -5.65
CA ASP A 38 0.19 -4.37 -4.22
C ASP A 38 0.09 -3.00 -3.54
N LEU A 39 -0.82 -2.87 -2.58
CA LEU A 39 -0.79 -1.83 -1.55
C LEU A 39 0.21 -2.24 -0.46
N PHE A 40 1.20 -1.41 -0.18
CA PHE A 40 2.05 -1.58 0.99
C PHE A 40 1.37 -0.99 2.23
N VAL A 41 1.26 -1.77 3.30
CA VAL A 41 0.66 -1.33 4.56
C VAL A 41 1.77 -1.14 5.60
N ALA A 42 2.14 0.11 5.84
CA ALA A 42 3.25 0.51 6.68
C ALA A 42 2.85 0.51 8.17
N LEU A 43 3.00 -0.65 8.82
CA LEU A 43 2.71 -0.78 10.24
C LEU A 43 3.91 -0.38 11.11
N SER A 44 3.69 0.41 12.16
CA SER A 44 4.70 0.66 13.18
C SER A 44 4.75 -0.51 14.19
N GLY A 45 5.85 -1.26 14.18
CA GLY A 45 6.10 -2.39 15.08
C GLY A 45 7.05 -2.04 16.21
N VAL A 46 7.29 -3.00 17.11
CA VAL A 46 8.18 -2.83 18.27
C VAL A 46 9.65 -2.71 17.85
N ASN A 47 10.05 -3.44 16.81
CA ASN A 47 11.44 -3.54 16.36
C ASN A 47 11.72 -2.75 15.07
N SER A 48 10.68 -2.28 14.38
CA SER A 48 10.81 -1.68 13.06
C SER A 48 9.58 -0.83 12.75
N ASP A 49 9.76 0.29 12.06
CA ASP A 49 8.67 1.12 11.58
C ASP A 49 8.49 0.93 10.06
N GLY A 50 7.32 0.44 9.64
CA GLY A 50 7.01 0.18 8.23
C GLY A 50 7.19 1.41 7.34
N HIS A 51 6.99 2.61 7.89
CA HIS A 51 7.13 3.87 7.16
C HIS A 51 8.55 4.10 6.61
N GLU A 52 9.56 3.52 7.25
CA GLU A 52 10.96 3.58 6.81
C GLU A 52 11.19 2.84 5.47
N PHE A 53 10.27 1.97 5.06
CA PHE A 53 10.39 1.13 3.85
C PHE A 53 9.46 1.54 2.71
N ILE A 54 8.81 2.71 2.79
CA ILE A 54 7.89 3.19 1.76
C ILE A 54 8.60 3.31 0.39
N GLU A 55 9.81 3.88 0.36
CA GLU A 55 10.57 4.01 -0.90
C GLU A 55 10.92 2.63 -1.48
N GLN A 56 11.34 1.69 -0.62
CA GLN A 56 11.64 0.32 -1.03
C GLN A 56 10.39 -0.38 -1.62
N ALA A 57 9.22 -0.19 -1.00
CA ALA A 57 7.98 -0.78 -1.47
C ALA A 57 7.59 -0.25 -2.87
N TYR A 58 7.73 1.06 -3.10
CA TYR A 58 7.50 1.63 -4.43
C TYR A 58 8.50 1.11 -5.46
N GLN A 59 9.78 0.99 -5.10
CA GLN A 59 10.79 0.39 -5.99
C GLN A 59 10.47 -1.08 -6.34
N ALA A 60 9.83 -1.82 -5.42
CA ALA A 60 9.38 -3.19 -5.64
C ALA A 60 8.07 -3.30 -6.45
N GLY A 61 7.37 -2.19 -6.71
CA GLY A 61 6.15 -2.16 -7.53
C GLY A 61 4.85 -1.92 -6.78
N ALA A 62 4.90 -1.46 -5.53
CA ALA A 62 3.70 -1.06 -4.82
C ALA A 62 2.95 0.05 -5.58
N CYS A 63 1.62 -0.05 -5.64
CA CYS A 63 0.80 0.99 -6.27
C CYS A 63 0.51 2.17 -5.34
N ALA A 64 0.57 1.93 -4.02
CA ALA A 64 0.41 2.93 -2.97
C ALA A 64 1.03 2.42 -1.67
N ALA A 65 1.13 3.31 -0.68
CA ALA A 65 1.44 2.99 0.69
C ALA A 65 0.36 3.56 1.63
N TRP A 66 -0.04 2.79 2.63
CA TRP A 66 -0.96 3.18 3.70
C TRP A 66 -0.22 3.27 5.03
#